data_AF-A0A955RYJ1-F1
#
_entry.id   AF-A0A955RYJ1-F1
#
_cell.length_a   1.000
_cell.length_b   1.000
_cell.length_c   1.000
_cell.angle_alpha   90.00
_cell.angle_beta   90.00
_cell.angle_gamma   90.00
#
_symmetry.space_group_name_H-M   'P 1'
#
loop_
_entity.id
_entity.type
_entity.pdbx_description
1 polymer ?
#
loop_
_entity_poly.entity_id
_entity_poly.type
_entity_poly.pdbx_seq_one_letter_code
_entity_poly.pdbx_strand_id
1 'polypeptide(L)' 'AEKVEMALEVCGQFEKKVVITGRDSGATGQEYTDYLLSWVNNPQLKSRWEEEVNKLASSSA' A
#
# COMPACT_ATOMS: atom_id res chain seq x y z
N ALA A 1 -3.63 3.69 14.53
CA ALA A 1 -2.81 2.57 14.05
C ALA A 1 -3.39 1.98 12.76
N GLU A 2 -4.66 1.57 12.77
CA GLU A 2 -5.37 0.91 11.65
C GLU A 2 -5.16 1.53 10.25
N LYS A 3 -5.28 2.86 10.10
CA LYS A 3 -5.06 3.52 8.79
C LYS A 3 -3.64 3.33 8.24
N VAL A 4 -2.63 3.31 9.11
CA VAL A 4 -1.24 3.13 8.68
C VAL A 4 -1.02 1.68 8.26
N GLU A 5 -1.57 0.72 9.00
CA GLU A 5 -1.50 -0.71 8.66
C GLU A 5 -2.19 -1.00 7.31
N MET A 6 -3.41 -0.51 7.11
CA MET A 6 -4.10 -0.65 5.81
C MET A 6 -3.31 0.00 4.68
N ALA A 7 -2.75 1.20 4.89
CA ALA A 7 -1.97 1.89 3.86
C ALA A 7 -0.68 1.11 3.53
N LEU A 8 -0.03 0.50 4.52
CA LEU A 8 1.14 -0.35 4.31
C LEU A 8 0.80 -1.59 3.49
N GLU A 9 -0.35 -2.24 3.74
CA GLU A 9 -0.80 -3.36 2.92
C GLU A 9 -1.13 -2.94 1.49
N VAL A 10 -1.85 -1.82 1.30
CA VAL A 10 -2.13 -1.28 -0.04
C VAL A 10 -0.83 -0.97 -0.79
N CYS A 11 0.12 -0.30 -0.16
CA CYS A 11 1.38 0.10 -0.81
C CYS A 11 2.32 -1.07 -1.05
N GLY A 12 2.46 -1.97 -0.07
CA GLY A 12 3.48 -3.02 -0.04
C GLY A 12 3.02 -4.39 -0.53
N GLN A 13 1.73 -4.73 -0.41
CA GLN A 13 1.19 -6.03 -0.77
C GLN A 13 0.38 -5.99 -2.07
N PHE A 14 -0.49 -4.99 -2.22
CA PHE A 14 -1.46 -4.95 -3.32
C PHE A 14 -0.98 -4.14 -4.52
N GLU A 15 -0.71 -2.84 -4.36
CA GLU A 15 -0.40 -1.97 -5.50
C GLU A 15 1.07 -2.02 -5.93
N LYS A 16 2.01 -2.07 -4.96
CA LYS A 16 3.46 -2.18 -5.20
C LYS A 16 4.03 -1.19 -6.24
N LYS A 17 3.42 0.00 -6.36
CA LYS A 17 3.81 1.05 -7.33
C LYS A 17 5.21 1.61 -7.11
N VAL A 18 5.64 1.67 -5.85
CA VAL A 18 6.95 2.19 -5.44
C VAL A 18 7.71 1.07 -4.75
N VAL A 19 8.92 0.78 -5.22
CA VAL A 19 9.77 -0.31 -4.72
C VAL A 19 11.13 0.23 -4.28
N ILE A 20 11.46 0.00 -3.01
CA ILE A 20 12.77 0.32 -2.46
C ILE A 20 13.70 -0.86 -2.74
N THR A 21 14.79 -0.62 -3.47
CA THR A 21 15.76 -1.68 -3.85
C THR A 21 17.14 -1.48 -3.22
N GLY A 22 17.38 -0.33 -2.56
CA GLY A 22 18.68 0.04 -2.00
C GLY A 22 19.76 0.37 -3.06
N ARG A 23 19.36 0.51 -4.33
CA ARG A 23 20.23 0.92 -5.45
C ARG A 23 19.81 2.31 -5.93
N ASP A 24 20.70 2.99 -6.65
CA ASP A 24 20.45 4.33 -7.20
C ASP A 24 19.24 4.40 -8.15
N SER A 25 18.81 3.26 -8.71
CA SER A 25 17.62 3.14 -9.56
C SER A 25 16.34 2.77 -8.81
N GLY A 26 16.40 2.57 -7.49
CA GLY A 26 15.24 2.27 -6.66
C GLY A 26 14.63 3.52 -6.04
N ALA A 27 13.41 3.40 -5.52
CA ALA A 27 12.80 4.50 -4.78
C ALA A 27 13.54 4.79 -3.47
N THR A 28 13.62 6.07 -3.14
CA THR A 28 14.10 6.54 -1.85
C THR A 28 13.08 6.25 -0.75
N GLY A 29 13.54 6.23 0.51
CA GLY A 29 12.63 6.11 1.65
C GLY A 29 11.63 7.26 1.74
N GLN A 30 12.00 8.46 1.27
CA GLN A 30 11.11 9.62 1.25
C GLN A 30 9.97 9.43 0.25
N GLU A 31 10.28 9.02 -0.99
CA GLU A 31 9.25 8.76 -2.01
C GLU A 31 8.26 7.67 -1.57
N TYR A 32 8.76 6.61 -0.93
CA TYR A 32 7.89 5.58 -0.36
C TYR A 32 7.02 6.12 0.80
N THR A 33 7.59 6.97 1.65
CA THR A 33 6.86 7.58 2.77
C THR A 33 5.78 8.53 2.28
N ASP A 34 6.06 9.35 1.26
CA ASP A 34 5.09 10.26 0.66
C ASP A 34 3.95 9.47 0.00
N TYR A 35 4.28 8.38 -0.68
CA TYR A 35 3.28 7.46 -1.23
C TYR A 35 2.40 6.85 -0.13
N LEU A 36 3.00 6.37 0.97
CA LEU A 36 2.28 5.83 2.12
C LEU A 36 1.34 6.87 2.74
N LEU A 37 1.84 8.09 2.99
CA LEU A 37 1.07 9.17 3.60
C LEU A 37 -0.07 9.66 2.69
N SER A 38 0.11 9.58 1.36
CA SER A 38 -0.96 9.85 0.41
C SER A 38 -2.15 8.90 0.62
N TRP A 39 -1.88 7.63 0.93
CA TRP A 39 -2.91 6.63 1.24
C TRP A 39 -3.48 6.79 2.65
N VAL A 40 -2.66 7.08 3.67
CA VAL A 40 -3.14 7.34 5.04
C VAL A 40 -4.16 8.48 5.09
N ASN A 41 -3.95 9.51 4.26
CA ASN A 41 -4.83 10.67 4.14
C ASN A 41 -5.96 10.47 3.11
N ASN A 42 -5.96 9.36 2.37
CA ASN A 42 -6.97 9.10 1.34
C ASN A 42 -8.29 8.65 1.98
N PRO A 43 -9.42 9.34 1.74
CA PRO A 43 -10.72 8.92 2.25
C PRO A 43 -11.18 7.55 1.74
N GLN A 44 -10.62 7.07 0.61
CA GLN A 44 -10.94 5.78 -0.01
C GLN A 44 -10.03 4.63 0.46
N LEU A 45 -9.14 4.87 1.43
CA LEU A 45 -8.20 3.85 1.91
C LEU A 45 -8.89 2.55 2.32
N LYS A 46 -9.94 2.67 3.14
CA LYS A 46 -10.64 1.51 3.70
C LYS A 46 -11.32 0.68 2.62
N SER A 47 -12.08 1.31 1.72
CA SER A 47 -12.77 0.61 0.63
C SER A 47 -11.77 -0.08 -0.31
N ARG A 48 -10.67 0.60 -0.66
CA ARG A 48 -9.61 0.02 -1.48
C ARG A 48 -9.00 -1.23 -0.83
N TRP A 49 -8.69 -1.14 0.46
CA TRP A 49 -8.12 -2.25 1.22
C TRP A 49 -9.09 -3.43 1.32
N GLU A 50 -10.36 -3.19 1.66
CA GLU A 50 -11.41 -4.21 1.74
C GLU A 50 -11.62 -4.93 0.41
N GLU A 51 -11.60 -4.20 -0.72
CA GLU A 51 -11.67 -4.80 -2.05
C GLU A 51 -10.54 -5.79 -2.31
N GLU A 52 -9.30 -5.44 -1.98
CA GLU A 52 -8.14 -6.31 -2.21
C GLU A 52 -8.15 -7.54 -1.27
N VAL A 53 -8.53 -7.36 -0.01
CA VAL A 53 -8.70 -8.47 0.94
C VAL A 53 -9.80 -9.43 0.48
N ASN A 54 -10.95 -8.91 0.02
CA ASN A 54 -12.05 -9.73 -0.49
C ASN A 54 -11.66 -10.51 -1.74
N LYS A 55 -10.88 -9.90 -2.65
CA LYS A 55 -10.33 -10.60 -3.83
C LYS A 55 -9.44 -11.75 -3.42
N LEU A 56 -8.55 -11.56 -2.44
CA LEU A 56 -7.65 -12.61 -1.94
C LEU A 56 -8.43 -13.77 -1.29
N ALA A 57 -9.42 -13.45 -0.46
CA ALA A 57 -10.29 -14.45 0.15
C ALA A 57 -11.06 -15.27 -0.90
N SER A 58 -11.52 -14.62 -1.97
CA SER A 58 -12.26 -15.27 -3.06
C SER A 58 -11.38 -16.08 -4.03
N SER A 59 -10.07 -15.83 -4.04
CA SER A 59 -9.11 -16.52 -4.92
C SER A 59 -8.54 -17.81 -4.30
N SER A 60 -8.86 -18.07 -3.02
CA SER A 60 -8.35 -19.21 -2.24
C SER A 60 -9.42 -20.30 -2.03
N ALA A 61 -10.56 -20.19 -2.70
CA ALA A 61 -11.68 -21.14 -2.69
C ALA A 61 -11.83 -21.80 -4.07
#